data_AF-A0A920D5Y2-F1
#
_entry.id   AF-A0A920D5Y2-F1
#
_cell.length_a   1.000
_cell.length_b   1.000
_cell.length_c   1.000
_cell.angle_alpha   90.00
_cell.angle_beta   90.00
_cell.angle_gamma   90.00
#
_symmetry.space_group_name_H-M   'P 1'
#
loop_
_entity.id
_entity.type
_entity.pdbx_description
1 polymer ?
#
loop_
_entity_poly.entity_id
_entity_poly.type
_entity_poly.pdbx_seq_one_letter_code
_entity_poly.pdbx_strand_id
1 'polypeptide(L)'
;MIHPRLRILPALICIVLLLTSCGTGKQQSSQNQQSYKDIKSMMLDILNSEDGQKAVQEASKKNQDPTMKLLSTGEGQQIQIAVKEVLTDPNHSQLIEKTMTDPKFAGDFAKSVQKYNKQLTKDLMKDPEYQQQMLDLMRNPEFEKIILETMKNSQYRQQTMKIIEESMQSPLFRDQLMELFKKAIEEEMKPQGKEGKGKQQGKEKEGGKQEGKEGGKSSEGGDQG
;
A
#
# COMPACT_ATOMS: atom_id res chain seq x y z
N MET A 1 26.56 57.12 56.57
CA MET A 1 25.75 55.89 56.40
C MET A 1 26.12 55.29 55.05
N ILE A 2 26.80 54.14 55.04
CA ILE A 2 27.07 53.14 53.97
C ILE A 2 28.06 52.16 54.65
N HIS A 3 27.95 50.84 54.76
CA HIS A 3 26.86 49.85 54.82
C HIS A 3 27.44 48.69 55.67
N PRO A 4 26.65 47.97 56.49
CA PRO A 4 27.13 46.88 57.35
C PRO A 4 27.67 45.65 56.59
N ARG A 5 27.59 45.64 55.25
CA ARG A 5 28.07 44.54 54.40
C ARG A 5 29.57 44.58 54.08
N LEU A 6 30.25 45.71 54.29
CA LEU A 6 31.69 45.82 53.99
C LEU A 6 32.59 45.26 55.10
N ARG A 7 32.04 45.04 56.31
CA ARG A 7 32.77 44.54 57.48
C ARG A 7 32.64 43.00 57.67
N ILE A 8 31.72 42.37 56.93
CA ILE A 8 31.44 40.93 56.97
C ILE A 8 32.33 40.16 55.95
N LEU A 9 32.83 40.87 54.92
CA LEU A 9 33.69 40.31 53.88
C LEU A 9 35.04 39.75 54.38
N PRO A 10 35.79 40.41 55.30
CA PRO A 10 37.04 39.83 55.83
C PRO A 10 36.80 38.69 56.84
N ALA A 11 35.64 38.65 57.52
CA ALA A 11 35.32 37.61 58.49
C ALA A 11 34.93 36.27 57.81
N LEU A 12 34.27 36.33 56.65
CA LEU A 12 33.90 35.15 55.87
C LEU A 12 35.11 34.48 55.20
N ILE A 13 36.11 35.27 54.80
CA ILE A 13 37.37 34.78 54.19
C ILE A 13 38.28 34.07 55.21
N CYS A 14 38.31 34.53 56.46
CA CYS A 14 39.08 33.86 57.53
C CYS A 14 38.49 32.49 57.95
N ILE A 15 37.18 32.29 57.81
CA ILE A 15 36.51 31.01 58.11
C ILE A 15 36.81 29.95 57.02
N VAL A 16 36.94 30.36 55.76
CA VAL A 16 37.30 29.45 54.65
C VAL A 16 38.75 28.95 54.78
N LEU A 17 39.66 29.76 55.33
CA LEU A 17 41.06 29.37 55.57
C LEU A 17 41.24 28.42 56.76
N LEU A 18 40.33 28.46 57.75
CA LEU A 18 40.38 27.55 58.90
C LEU A 18 39.82 26.15 58.58
N LEU A 19 38.89 26.03 57.63
CA LEU A 19 38.36 24.71 57.21
C LEU A 19 39.32 23.93 56.30
N THR A 20 40.29 24.60 55.67
CA THR A 20 41.39 23.93 54.92
C THR A 20 42.57 23.54 55.81
N SER A 21 42.54 23.88 57.11
CA SER A 21 43.58 23.56 58.08
C SER A 21 43.11 22.56 59.14
N CYS A 22 42.38 21.52 58.73
CA CYS A 22 42.36 20.26 59.48
C CYS A 22 43.30 19.29 58.77
N GLY A 23 44.59 19.50 58.98
CA GLY A 23 45.65 18.77 58.31
C GLY A 23 46.92 18.81 59.13
N THR A 24 46.95 18.10 60.26
CA THR A 24 48.13 17.47 60.89
C THR A 24 47.62 16.41 61.88
N GLY A 25 48.07 15.17 61.89
CA GLY A 25 49.12 14.54 61.11
C GLY A 25 49.22 13.03 61.34
N LYS A 26 49.97 12.41 60.42
CA LYS A 26 50.85 11.23 60.55
C LYS A 26 51.30 10.96 59.11
N GLN A 27 52.52 11.35 58.77
CA GLN A 27 53.66 10.44 58.74
C GLN A 27 53.66 9.61 57.44
N GLN A 28 54.81 9.68 56.75
CA GLN A 28 55.31 8.74 55.75
C GLN A 28 54.92 8.94 54.26
N SER A 29 55.88 9.53 53.57
CA SER A 29 56.46 9.06 52.31
C SER A 29 55.86 7.78 51.68
N SER A 30 55.46 7.91 50.42
CA SER A 30 55.53 6.84 49.40
C SER A 30 54.52 5.68 49.47
N GLN A 31 53.25 5.92 49.84
CA GLN A 31 52.22 4.87 49.84
C GLN A 31 50.95 5.18 49.01
N ASN A 32 50.90 6.29 48.27
CA ASN A 32 49.66 6.75 47.62
C ASN A 32 49.32 6.04 46.29
N GLN A 33 50.26 5.29 45.68
CA GLN A 33 49.97 4.44 44.52
C GLN A 33 49.51 3.02 44.90
N GLN A 34 49.84 2.54 46.10
CA GLN A 34 49.34 1.27 46.61
C GLN A 34 47.90 1.42 47.13
N SER A 35 47.59 2.47 47.89
CA SER A 35 46.23 2.67 48.41
C SER A 35 45.18 2.89 47.33
N TYR A 36 45.50 3.50 46.19
CA TYR A 36 44.53 3.62 45.08
C TYR A 36 44.28 2.28 44.39
N LYS A 37 45.32 1.43 44.29
CA LYS A 37 45.17 0.07 43.77
C LYS A 37 44.38 -0.81 44.75
N ASP A 38 44.62 -0.67 46.05
CA ASP A 38 43.94 -1.42 47.10
C ASP A 38 42.48 -0.97 47.27
N ILE A 39 42.19 0.33 47.18
CA ILE A 39 40.81 0.86 47.16
C ILE A 39 40.11 0.46 45.86
N LYS A 40 40.81 0.48 44.73
CA LYS A 40 40.25 0.02 43.45
C LYS A 40 39.96 -1.47 43.47
N SER A 41 40.85 -2.30 43.99
CA SER A 41 40.62 -3.74 44.11
C SER A 41 39.50 -4.04 45.10
N MET A 42 39.45 -3.34 46.24
CA MET A 42 38.35 -3.47 47.20
C MET A 42 37.01 -3.05 46.59
N MET A 43 36.97 -1.97 45.80
CA MET A 43 35.77 -1.55 45.09
C MET A 43 35.40 -2.54 43.96
N LEU A 44 36.40 -3.11 43.28
CA LEU A 44 36.20 -4.13 42.26
C LEU A 44 35.66 -5.42 42.88
N ASP A 45 36.14 -5.78 44.08
CA ASP A 45 35.66 -6.92 44.86
C ASP A 45 34.26 -6.67 45.40
N ILE A 46 33.90 -5.44 45.82
CA ILE A 46 32.52 -5.09 46.18
C ILE A 46 31.61 -5.16 44.96
N LEU A 47 32.04 -4.70 43.79
CA LEU A 47 31.26 -4.78 42.55
C LEU A 47 31.12 -6.21 42.03
N ASN A 48 32.13 -7.06 42.23
CA ASN A 48 32.12 -8.47 41.83
C ASN A 48 31.48 -9.39 42.88
N SER A 49 31.40 -8.96 44.14
CA SER A 49 30.73 -9.68 45.22
C SER A 49 29.24 -9.84 44.91
N GLU A 50 28.66 -10.94 45.40
CA GLU A 50 27.24 -11.28 45.16
C GLU A 50 26.29 -10.16 45.59
N ASP A 51 26.63 -9.43 46.66
CA ASP A 51 25.82 -8.31 47.14
C ASP A 51 25.91 -7.08 46.23
N GLY A 52 27.08 -6.82 45.62
CA GLY A 52 27.24 -5.76 44.62
C GLY A 52 26.50 -6.07 43.33
N GLN A 53 26.57 -7.32 42.86
CA GLN A 53 25.81 -7.77 41.71
C GLN A 53 24.29 -7.71 41.96
N LYS A 54 23.83 -8.13 43.16
CA LYS A 54 22.42 -8.02 43.57
C LYS A 54 21.98 -6.56 43.65
N ALA A 55 22.76 -5.67 44.26
CA ALA A 55 22.43 -4.26 44.36
C ALA A 55 22.34 -3.57 42.98
N VAL A 56 23.25 -3.89 42.05
CA VAL A 56 23.19 -3.41 40.65
C VAL A 56 22.00 -4.02 39.90
N GLN A 57 21.67 -5.28 40.16
CA GLN A 57 20.52 -5.95 39.56
C GLN A 57 19.20 -5.35 40.08
N GLU A 58 19.09 -5.05 41.37
CA GLU A 58 17.92 -4.43 42.01
C GLU A 58 17.77 -2.96 41.63
N ALA A 59 18.86 -2.18 41.62
CA ALA A 59 18.84 -0.80 41.16
C ALA A 59 18.42 -0.68 39.69
N SER A 60 18.85 -1.64 38.87
CA SER A 60 18.51 -1.68 37.44
C SER A 60 17.11 -2.21 37.16
N LYS A 61 16.61 -3.19 37.92
CA LYS A 61 15.21 -3.65 37.87
C LYS A 61 14.22 -2.52 38.18
N LYS A 62 14.66 -1.50 38.92
CA LYS A 62 13.82 -0.41 39.40
C LYS A 62 13.59 0.71 38.38
N ASN A 63 14.32 0.77 37.25
CA ASN A 63 14.20 1.91 36.33
C ASN A 63 14.38 1.63 34.82
N GLN A 64 14.67 0.40 34.38
CA GLN A 64 14.79 0.13 32.95
C GLN A 64 14.24 -1.25 32.59
N ASP A 65 13.60 -1.29 31.42
CA ASP A 65 13.21 -2.52 30.74
C ASP A 65 14.44 -3.46 30.70
N PRO A 66 14.33 -4.71 31.20
CA PRO A 66 15.46 -5.65 31.25
C PRO A 66 16.15 -5.83 29.89
N THR A 67 15.41 -5.62 28.81
CA THR A 67 15.89 -5.59 27.43
C THR A 67 16.88 -4.45 27.19
N MET A 68 16.56 -3.23 27.64
CA MET A 68 17.41 -2.05 27.50
C MET A 68 18.73 -2.19 28.27
N LYS A 69 18.69 -2.88 29.41
CA LYS A 69 19.88 -3.18 30.23
C LYS A 69 20.84 -4.11 29.50
N LEU A 70 20.33 -5.22 28.93
CA LEU A 70 21.14 -6.17 28.18
C LEU A 70 21.76 -5.50 26.95
N LEU A 71 20.98 -4.67 26.24
CA LEU A 71 21.40 -3.95 25.05
C LEU A 71 22.44 -2.84 25.30
N SER A 72 22.60 -2.40 26.55
CA SER A 72 23.55 -1.36 26.96
C SER A 72 24.90 -1.91 27.44
N THR A 73 25.03 -3.22 27.61
CA THR A 73 26.34 -3.85 27.88
C THR A 73 27.16 -3.92 26.59
N GLY A 74 28.48 -4.06 26.70
CA GLY A 74 29.36 -4.23 25.52
C GLY A 74 28.99 -5.45 24.66
N GLU A 75 28.34 -6.47 25.25
CA GLU A 75 27.78 -7.62 24.53
C GLU A 75 26.45 -7.27 23.85
N GLY A 76 25.58 -6.50 24.51
CA GLY A 76 24.33 -6.01 23.92
C GLY A 76 24.51 -5.14 22.70
N GLN A 77 25.54 -4.29 22.70
CA GLN A 77 25.90 -3.48 21.54
C GLN A 77 26.38 -4.34 20.37
N GLN A 78 27.16 -5.39 20.63
CA GLN A 78 27.57 -6.35 19.60
C GLN A 78 26.38 -7.14 19.05
N ILE A 79 25.42 -7.53 19.91
CA ILE A 79 24.18 -8.17 19.47
C ILE A 79 23.35 -7.23 18.59
N GLN A 80 23.23 -5.95 18.94
CA GLN A 80 22.53 -4.97 18.08
C GLN A 80 23.20 -4.82 16.72
N ILE A 81 24.53 -4.75 16.68
CA ILE A 81 25.29 -4.64 15.42
C ILE A 81 25.06 -5.89 14.57
N ALA A 82 25.16 -7.09 15.15
CA ALA A 82 24.93 -8.34 14.43
C ALA A 82 23.49 -8.46 13.91
N VAL A 83 22.48 -8.09 14.71
CA VAL A 83 21.07 -8.09 14.26
C VAL A 83 20.86 -7.06 13.15
N LYS A 84 21.47 -5.88 13.26
CA LYS A 84 21.41 -4.86 12.21
C LYS A 84 22.05 -5.37 10.92
N GLU A 85 23.20 -6.00 11.00
CA GLU A 85 23.91 -6.58 9.86
C GLU A 85 23.06 -7.66 9.19
N VAL A 86 22.52 -8.61 9.96
CA VAL A 86 21.63 -9.65 9.42
C VAL A 86 20.35 -9.09 8.78
N LEU A 87 19.78 -8.01 9.35
CA LEU A 87 18.55 -7.41 8.81
C LEU A 87 18.79 -6.47 7.62
N THR A 88 20.00 -5.95 7.45
CA THR A 88 20.34 -4.97 6.39
C THR A 88 21.21 -5.54 5.29
N ASP A 89 21.83 -6.70 5.49
CA ASP A 89 22.64 -7.36 4.48
C ASP A 89 21.72 -7.96 3.39
N PRO A 90 21.87 -7.53 2.12
CA PRO A 90 21.09 -8.08 1.01
C PRO A 90 21.27 -9.60 0.83
N ASN A 91 22.40 -10.18 1.27
CA ASN A 91 22.66 -11.62 1.22
C ASN A 91 21.84 -12.43 2.24
N HIS A 92 21.21 -11.76 3.23
CA HIS A 92 20.39 -12.39 4.27
C HIS A 92 18.87 -12.16 4.09
N SER A 93 18.46 -11.51 3.00
CA SER A 93 17.07 -11.36 2.57
C SER A 93 16.29 -12.69 2.53
N GLN A 94 16.95 -13.80 2.17
CA GLN A 94 16.36 -15.14 2.13
C GLN A 94 15.82 -15.61 3.49
N LEU A 95 16.46 -15.21 4.60
CA LEU A 95 15.97 -15.53 5.94
C LEU A 95 14.66 -14.79 6.20
N ILE A 96 14.59 -13.51 5.85
CA ILE A 96 13.39 -12.69 6.01
C ILE A 96 12.26 -13.24 5.14
N GLU A 97 12.52 -13.59 3.89
CA GLU A 97 11.54 -14.23 3.00
C GLU A 97 11.01 -15.54 3.60
N LYS A 98 11.90 -16.42 4.05
CA LYS A 98 11.51 -17.69 4.68
C LYS A 98 10.68 -17.47 5.94
N THR A 99 11.04 -16.49 6.77
CA THR A 99 10.27 -16.13 7.96
C THR A 99 8.91 -15.51 7.61
N MET A 100 8.82 -14.70 6.55
CA MET A 100 7.55 -14.12 6.07
C MET A 100 6.60 -15.17 5.50
N THR A 101 7.09 -16.31 5.05
CA THR A 101 6.24 -17.43 4.59
C THR A 101 5.69 -18.31 5.72
N ASP A 102 6.21 -18.21 6.95
CA ASP A 102 5.68 -18.96 8.09
C ASP A 102 4.30 -18.41 8.49
N PRO A 103 3.21 -19.20 8.47
CA PRO A 103 1.86 -18.73 8.74
C PRO A 103 1.68 -18.04 10.10
N LYS A 104 2.44 -18.46 11.13
CA LYS A 104 2.35 -17.86 12.46
C LYS A 104 2.93 -16.45 12.44
N PHE A 105 4.15 -16.31 11.92
CA PHE A 105 4.80 -15.02 11.76
C PHE A 105 4.02 -14.12 10.81
N ALA A 106 3.63 -14.62 9.63
CA ALA A 106 2.84 -13.88 8.64
C ALA A 106 1.51 -13.39 9.23
N GLY A 107 0.83 -14.22 10.03
CA GLY A 107 -0.43 -13.87 10.67
C GLY A 107 -0.28 -12.75 11.69
N ASP A 108 0.72 -12.83 12.56
CA ASP A 108 0.95 -11.79 13.58
C ASP A 108 1.54 -10.51 12.97
N PHE A 109 2.40 -10.64 11.96
CA PHE A 109 2.87 -9.52 11.16
C PHE A 109 1.71 -8.82 10.47
N ALA A 110 0.83 -9.57 9.77
CA ALA A 110 -0.34 -9.03 9.09
C ALA A 110 -1.26 -8.28 10.07
N LYS A 111 -1.52 -8.82 11.27
CA LYS A 111 -2.29 -8.13 12.32
C LYS A 111 -1.63 -6.81 12.74
N SER A 112 -0.31 -6.81 12.94
CA SER A 112 0.43 -5.63 13.37
C SER A 112 0.40 -4.50 12.32
N VAL A 113 0.49 -4.86 11.03
CA VAL A 113 0.49 -3.88 9.93
C VAL A 113 -0.91 -3.55 9.40
N GLN A 114 -1.94 -4.31 9.78
CA GLN A 114 -3.30 -4.21 9.22
C GLN A 114 -3.85 -2.78 9.22
N LYS A 115 -3.67 -2.06 10.35
CA LYS A 115 -4.15 -0.69 10.51
C LYS A 115 -3.49 0.26 9.50
N TYR A 116 -2.17 0.16 9.36
CA TYR A 116 -1.39 0.98 8.44
C TYR A 116 -1.67 0.60 6.99
N ASN A 117 -1.78 -0.69 6.69
CA ASN A 117 -2.11 -1.17 5.35
C ASN A 117 -3.51 -0.69 4.90
N LYS A 118 -4.50 -0.71 5.80
CA LYS A 118 -5.84 -0.15 5.53
C LYS A 118 -5.79 1.35 5.25
N GLN A 119 -4.96 2.08 5.99
CA GLN A 119 -4.80 3.52 5.79
C GLN A 119 -4.10 3.81 4.46
N LEU A 120 -2.97 3.13 4.20
CA LEU A 120 -2.25 3.21 2.93
C LEU A 120 -3.16 2.93 1.73
N THR A 121 -3.93 1.84 1.79
CA THR A 121 -4.87 1.49 0.71
C THR A 121 -5.92 2.58 0.49
N LYS A 122 -6.44 3.19 1.57
CA LYS A 122 -7.40 4.30 1.47
C LYS A 122 -6.80 5.56 0.88
N ASP A 123 -5.54 5.84 1.20
CA ASP A 123 -4.85 7.02 0.69
C ASP A 123 -4.46 6.81 -0.77
N LEU A 124 -4.00 5.60 -1.15
CA LEU A 124 -3.78 5.21 -2.54
C LEU A 124 -5.06 5.31 -3.37
N MET A 125 -6.23 4.92 -2.84
CA MET A 125 -7.49 5.11 -3.58
C MET A 125 -7.84 6.57 -3.91
N LYS A 126 -7.24 7.54 -3.21
CA LYS A 126 -7.41 8.97 -3.47
C LYS A 126 -6.31 9.54 -4.37
N ASP A 127 -5.25 8.77 -4.60
CA ASP A 127 -4.13 9.17 -5.42
C ASP A 127 -4.49 9.08 -6.91
N PRO A 128 -4.20 10.12 -7.72
CA PRO A 128 -4.58 10.16 -9.13
C PRO A 128 -3.88 9.07 -9.96
N GLU A 129 -2.64 8.71 -9.64
CA GLU A 129 -1.89 7.69 -10.40
C GLU A 129 -2.48 6.30 -10.14
N TYR A 130 -2.79 5.99 -8.88
CA TYR A 130 -3.46 4.74 -8.52
C TYR A 130 -4.88 4.65 -9.11
N GLN A 131 -5.62 5.76 -9.13
CA GLN A 131 -6.93 5.82 -9.78
C GLN A 131 -6.84 5.54 -11.27
N GLN A 132 -5.83 6.09 -11.96
CA GLN A 132 -5.62 5.83 -13.38
C GLN A 132 -5.32 4.36 -13.64
N GLN A 133 -4.43 3.75 -12.85
CA GLN A 133 -4.14 2.31 -12.95
C GLN A 133 -5.39 1.45 -12.67
N MET A 134 -6.25 1.86 -11.73
CA MET A 134 -7.52 1.19 -11.45
C MET A 134 -8.52 1.32 -12.62
N LEU A 135 -8.59 2.48 -13.26
CA LEU A 135 -9.41 2.68 -14.47
C LEU A 135 -8.94 1.78 -15.61
N ASP A 136 -7.62 1.67 -15.80
CA ASP A 136 -7.05 0.80 -16.83
C ASP A 136 -7.31 -0.69 -16.52
N LEU A 137 -7.28 -1.08 -15.25
CA LEU A 137 -7.70 -2.43 -14.83
C LEU A 137 -9.18 -2.69 -15.16
N MET A 138 -10.06 -1.71 -14.95
CA MET A 138 -11.49 -1.83 -15.28
C MET A 138 -11.78 -1.83 -16.79
N ARG A 139 -10.82 -1.47 -17.64
CA ARG A 139 -10.97 -1.55 -19.11
C ARG A 139 -10.65 -2.93 -19.67
N ASN A 140 -10.43 -3.93 -18.83
CA ASN A 140 -10.16 -5.28 -19.31
C ASN A 140 -11.45 -5.99 -19.80
N PRO A 141 -11.35 -6.96 -20.73
CA PRO A 141 -12.52 -7.67 -21.26
C PRO A 141 -13.34 -8.44 -20.23
N GLU A 142 -12.72 -8.89 -19.13
CA GLU A 142 -13.42 -9.61 -18.06
C GLU A 142 -14.34 -8.67 -17.27
N PHE A 143 -13.91 -7.45 -17.02
CA PHE A 143 -14.72 -6.42 -16.39
C PHE A 143 -15.86 -5.97 -17.29
N GLU A 144 -15.61 -5.87 -18.61
CA GLU A 144 -16.66 -5.61 -19.59
C GLU A 144 -17.75 -6.70 -19.55
N LYS A 145 -17.38 -7.98 -19.46
CA LYS A 145 -18.36 -9.08 -19.30
C LYS A 145 -19.20 -8.91 -18.04
N ILE A 146 -18.58 -8.55 -16.91
CA ILE A 146 -19.30 -8.30 -15.64
C ILE A 146 -20.30 -7.15 -15.81
N ILE A 147 -19.92 -6.07 -16.50
CA ILE A 147 -20.83 -4.96 -16.80
C ILE A 147 -22.00 -5.44 -17.69
N LEU A 148 -21.72 -6.16 -18.77
CA LEU A 148 -22.74 -6.65 -19.69
C LEU A 148 -23.72 -7.63 -19.02
N GLU A 149 -23.22 -8.49 -18.13
CA GLU A 149 -24.05 -9.37 -17.32
C GLU A 149 -24.94 -8.58 -16.36
N THR A 150 -24.39 -7.54 -15.73
CA THR A 150 -25.14 -6.63 -14.85
C THR A 150 -26.25 -5.91 -15.63
N MET A 151 -25.98 -5.45 -16.86
CA MET A 151 -26.99 -4.83 -17.72
C MET A 151 -28.09 -5.82 -18.15
N LYS A 152 -27.78 -7.11 -18.27
CA LYS A 152 -28.76 -8.15 -18.60
C LYS A 152 -29.59 -8.59 -17.40
N ASN A 153 -29.26 -8.16 -16.19
CA ASN A 153 -30.01 -8.53 -14.99
C ASN A 153 -31.43 -7.93 -15.00
N SER A 154 -32.38 -8.64 -14.40
CA SER A 154 -33.80 -8.26 -14.31
C SER A 154 -34.01 -6.85 -13.75
N GLN A 155 -33.26 -6.48 -12.71
CA GLN A 155 -33.35 -5.14 -12.09
C GLN A 155 -32.97 -4.03 -13.09
N TYR A 156 -31.88 -4.22 -13.83
CA TYR A 156 -31.45 -3.25 -14.84
C TYR A 156 -32.44 -3.19 -16.01
N ARG A 157 -33.02 -4.33 -16.41
CA ARG A 157 -34.06 -4.36 -17.45
C ARG A 157 -35.32 -3.61 -17.02
N GLN A 158 -35.76 -3.74 -15.77
CA GLN A 158 -36.91 -2.99 -15.26
C GLN A 158 -36.66 -1.48 -15.31
N GLN A 159 -35.47 -1.05 -14.88
CA GLN A 159 -35.08 0.36 -14.98
C GLN A 159 -35.00 0.82 -16.45
N THR A 160 -34.46 -0.02 -17.33
CA THR A 160 -34.39 0.26 -18.77
C THR A 160 -35.79 0.39 -19.38
N MET A 161 -36.72 -0.50 -19.04
CA MET A 161 -38.11 -0.43 -19.48
C MET A 161 -38.78 0.87 -19.02
N LYS A 162 -38.52 1.30 -17.77
CA LYS A 162 -39.03 2.56 -17.26
C LYS A 162 -38.45 3.76 -18.02
N ILE A 163 -37.15 3.77 -18.30
CA ILE A 163 -36.51 4.82 -19.11
C ILE A 163 -37.10 4.85 -20.52
N ILE A 164 -37.36 3.68 -21.13
CA ILE A 164 -38.01 3.58 -22.45
C ILE A 164 -39.43 4.16 -22.38
N GLU A 165 -40.21 3.81 -21.37
CA GLU A 165 -41.57 4.33 -21.17
C GLU A 165 -41.57 5.86 -21.00
N GLU A 166 -40.69 6.40 -20.16
CA GLU A 166 -40.50 7.84 -19.97
C GLU A 166 -40.04 8.52 -21.27
N SER A 167 -39.15 7.87 -22.04
CA SER A 167 -38.68 8.38 -23.33
C SER A 167 -39.80 8.42 -24.38
N MET A 168 -40.68 7.42 -24.41
CA MET A 168 -41.86 7.41 -25.28
C MET A 168 -42.88 8.50 -24.92
N GLN A 169 -42.82 9.01 -23.69
CA GLN A 169 -43.64 10.13 -23.26
C GLN A 169 -43.03 11.49 -23.64
N SER A 170 -41.79 11.52 -24.13
CA SER A 170 -41.15 12.75 -24.61
C SER A 170 -41.85 13.26 -25.87
N PRO A 171 -42.24 14.55 -25.94
CA PRO A 171 -42.84 15.15 -27.13
C PRO A 171 -42.01 14.92 -28.41
N LEU A 172 -40.68 15.05 -28.31
CA LEU A 172 -39.77 14.83 -29.44
C LEU A 172 -39.85 13.39 -29.98
N PHE A 173 -39.95 12.40 -29.08
CA PHE A 173 -40.04 11.00 -29.48
C PHE A 173 -41.42 10.67 -30.07
N ARG A 174 -42.49 11.27 -29.53
CA ARG A 174 -43.84 11.14 -30.07
C ARG A 174 -43.96 11.73 -31.48
N ASP A 175 -43.36 12.90 -31.71
CA ASP A 175 -43.36 13.54 -33.03
C ASP A 175 -42.61 12.68 -34.06
N GLN A 176 -41.45 12.14 -33.68
CA GLN A 176 -40.69 11.20 -34.52
C GLN A 176 -41.46 9.92 -34.81
N LEU A 177 -42.12 9.33 -33.80
CA LEU A 177 -42.99 8.16 -33.97
C LEU A 177 -44.13 8.47 -34.95
N MET A 178 -44.79 9.62 -34.80
CA MET A 178 -45.89 10.04 -35.68
C MET A 178 -45.41 10.27 -37.12
N GLU A 179 -44.23 10.84 -37.32
CA GLU A 179 -43.63 10.96 -38.64
C GLU A 179 -43.31 9.60 -39.25
N LEU A 180 -42.80 8.66 -38.44
CA LEU A 180 -42.53 7.29 -38.86
C LEU A 180 -43.81 6.56 -39.25
N PHE A 181 -44.88 6.70 -38.47
CA PHE A 181 -46.21 6.14 -38.78
C PHE A 181 -46.76 6.70 -40.09
N LYS A 182 -46.64 8.02 -40.31
CA LYS A 182 -47.07 8.64 -41.58
C LYS A 182 -46.31 8.07 -42.77
N LYS A 183 -44.98 7.92 -42.67
CA LYS A 183 -44.15 7.33 -43.74
C LYS A 183 -44.52 5.87 -44.01
N ALA A 184 -44.71 5.06 -42.96
CA ALA A 184 -45.11 3.66 -43.11
C ALA A 184 -46.48 3.53 -43.80
N ILE A 185 -47.44 4.38 -43.44
CA ILE A 185 -48.76 4.44 -44.08
C ILE A 185 -48.63 4.89 -45.54
N GLU A 186 -47.81 5.90 -45.84
CA GLU A 186 -47.55 6.33 -47.22
C GLU A 186 -46.87 5.24 -48.07
N GLU A 187 -46.03 4.39 -47.47
CA GLU A 187 -45.41 3.25 -48.14
C GLU A 187 -46.39 2.09 -48.37
N GLU A 188 -47.29 1.79 -47.43
CA GLU A 188 -48.35 0.79 -47.62
C GLU A 188 -49.49 1.28 -48.54
N MET A 189 -49.80 2.58 -48.52
CA MET A 189 -50.81 3.20 -49.38
C MET A 189 -50.28 3.52 -50.78
N LYS A 190 -48.96 3.52 -51.00
CA LYS A 190 -48.42 3.41 -52.35
C LYS A 190 -48.82 2.03 -52.87
N PRO A 191 -49.65 1.94 -53.92
CA PRO A 191 -49.94 0.64 -54.49
C PRO A 191 -48.61 0.01 -54.89
N GLN A 192 -48.33 -1.21 -54.41
CA GLN A 192 -47.44 -2.11 -55.13
C GLN A 192 -47.97 -2.12 -56.56
N GLY A 193 -47.28 -1.38 -57.42
CA GLY A 193 -47.69 -1.16 -58.79
C GLY A 193 -47.85 -2.53 -59.44
N LYS A 194 -49.09 -2.87 -59.77
CA LYS A 194 -49.41 -3.85 -60.80
C LYS A 194 -48.56 -3.50 -62.02
N GLU A 195 -47.52 -4.29 -62.27
CA GLU A 195 -46.98 -4.45 -63.62
C GLU A 195 -48.04 -5.23 -64.45
N GLY A 196 -49.01 -4.47 -64.94
CA GLY A 196 -50.00 -4.90 -65.92
C GLY A 196 -49.48 -4.67 -67.34
N LYS A 197 -49.30 -5.78 -68.05
CA LYS A 197 -48.94 -5.94 -69.48
C LYS A 197 -49.63 -5.01 -70.49
N GLY A 198 -48.84 -4.65 -71.53
CA GLY A 198 -49.22 -4.54 -72.96
C GLY A 198 -49.63 -3.13 -73.41
N LYS A 199 -49.25 -2.57 -74.57
CA LYS A 199 -48.65 -2.95 -75.87
C LYS A 199 -48.03 -1.62 -76.42
N GLN A 200 -47.01 -1.55 -77.27
CA GLN A 200 -47.05 -1.87 -78.71
C GLN A 200 -45.74 -1.41 -79.40
N GLN A 201 -45.30 -2.19 -80.40
CA GLN A 201 -44.35 -1.89 -81.51
C GLN A 201 -42.89 -1.62 -81.11
N GLY A 202 -41.88 -2.35 -81.60
CA GLY A 202 -41.76 -3.06 -82.87
C GLY A 202 -40.74 -2.33 -83.75
N LYS A 203 -39.46 -2.71 -83.68
CA LYS A 203 -38.53 -2.64 -84.81
C LYS A 203 -37.34 -3.56 -84.62
N GLU A 204 -37.03 -4.24 -85.72
CA GLU A 204 -36.07 -5.32 -85.92
C GLU A 204 -34.60 -4.87 -85.93
N LYS A 205 -33.75 -5.92 -85.99
CA LYS A 205 -32.30 -5.99 -86.32
C LYS A 205 -31.40 -5.68 -85.13
N GLU A 206 -30.40 -6.50 -84.79
CA GLU A 206 -29.46 -7.34 -85.57
C GLU A 206 -28.81 -8.28 -84.52
N GLY A 207 -28.68 -9.60 -84.70
CA GLY A 207 -27.69 -10.25 -85.56
C GLY A 207 -26.42 -10.66 -84.78
N GLY A 208 -26.17 -11.98 -84.64
CA GLY A 208 -24.86 -12.58 -84.24
C GLY A 208 -24.76 -12.99 -82.76
N LYS A 209 -24.92 -14.24 -82.32
CA LYS A 209 -24.24 -15.52 -82.63
C LYS A 209 -22.83 -15.66 -82.04
N GLN A 210 -22.74 -16.29 -80.86
CA GLN A 210 -21.69 -17.24 -80.43
C GLN A 210 -22.21 -17.90 -79.13
N GLU A 211 -22.69 -19.16 -79.11
CA GLU A 211 -21.91 -20.42 -79.10
C GLU A 211 -20.60 -20.29 -78.30
N GLY A 212 -20.36 -21.00 -77.21
CA GLY A 212 -21.08 -22.07 -76.52
C GLY A 212 -20.15 -22.73 -75.50
N LYS A 213 -20.70 -23.71 -74.75
CA LYS A 213 -19.99 -24.81 -74.04
C LYS A 213 -19.05 -24.40 -72.89
N GLU A 214 -18.86 -25.16 -71.80
CA GLU A 214 -19.36 -26.44 -71.29
C GLU A 214 -18.79 -26.58 -69.87
N GLY A 215 -19.48 -27.35 -69.01
CA GLY A 215 -18.88 -28.08 -67.88
C GLY A 215 -18.70 -27.29 -66.58
N GLY A 216 -19.21 -27.70 -65.42
CA GLY A 216 -19.73 -29.00 -64.98
C GLY A 216 -18.73 -29.71 -64.05
N LYS A 217 -19.21 -30.04 -62.84
CA LYS A 217 -18.64 -30.84 -61.73
C LYS A 217 -17.65 -30.12 -60.80
N SER A 218 -17.93 -29.98 -59.49
CA SER A 218 -18.16 -30.97 -58.41
C SER A 218 -16.86 -31.58 -57.88
N SER A 219 -16.52 -31.24 -56.63
CA SER A 219 -16.01 -32.12 -55.55
C SER A 219 -15.77 -31.21 -54.34
N GLU A 220 -16.48 -31.37 -53.21
CA GLU A 220 -16.36 -32.45 -52.23
C GLU A 220 -15.17 -32.25 -51.28
N GLY A 221 -15.50 -32.01 -50.01
CA GLY A 221 -15.02 -32.86 -48.93
C GLY A 221 -13.73 -32.47 -48.21
N GLY A 222 -13.89 -32.14 -46.92
CA GLY A 222 -12.92 -32.43 -45.85
C GLY A 222 -11.72 -31.48 -45.78
N ASP A 223 -10.99 -31.35 -44.68
CA ASP A 223 -11.04 -31.94 -43.36
C ASP A 223 -9.84 -31.31 -42.59
N GLN A 224 -9.89 -31.40 -41.26
CA GLN A 224 -8.77 -31.34 -40.32
C GLN A 224 -8.07 -30.00 -40.01
N GLY A 225 -7.99 -29.78 -38.69
CA GLY A 225 -7.19 -28.77 -37.99
C GLY A 225 -7.74 -28.58 -36.59
#